data_AF-A0A6L9ZZT6-F1
#
_entry.id   AF-A0A6L9ZZT6-F1
#
_cell.length_a   1.000
_cell.length_b   1.000
_cell.length_c   1.000
_cell.angle_alpha   90.00
_cell.angle_beta   90.00
_cell.angle_gamma   90.00
#
_symmetry.space_group_name_H-M   'P 1'
#
loop_
_entity.id
_entity.type
_entity.pdbx_description
1 polymer ?
#
loop_
_entity_poly.entity_id
_entity_poly.type
_entity_poly.pdbx_seq_one_letter_code
_entity_poly.pdbx_strand_id
1 'polypeptide(L)'
;MTTAVSNTLLALLLALKNLENPLSEEEHEALTDLGKQLKRNPNDWNLNKQKLMAILKANDTLKQLYQKAKAKLDALDRPIPPDLLPIDADLKELKDVLPPESEANKRAHIPGKPD
;
A
#
# COMPACT_ATOMS: atom_id res chain seq x y z
N MET A 1 16.72 -2.35 -11.15
CA MET A 1 16.24 -1.63 -9.95
C MET A 1 14.91 -2.20 -9.41
N THR A 2 14.60 -3.49 -9.62
CA THR A 2 13.26 -4.05 -9.38
C THR A 2 13.15 -4.77 -8.04
N THR A 3 14.17 -5.51 -7.60
CA THR A 3 14.11 -6.35 -6.38
C THR A 3 13.92 -5.57 -5.08
N ALA A 4 14.61 -4.43 -4.91
CA ALA A 4 14.50 -3.61 -3.70
C ALA A 4 13.12 -2.92 -3.55
N VAL A 5 12.50 -2.55 -4.68
CA VAL A 5 11.14 -2.00 -4.72
C VAL A 5 10.14 -3.11 -4.37
N SER A 6 10.31 -4.29 -4.97
CA SER A 6 9.51 -5.48 -4.66
C SER A 6 9.57 -5.83 -3.17
N ASN A 7 10.75 -5.97 -2.57
CA ASN A 7 10.88 -6.33 -1.15
C ASN A 7 10.24 -5.31 -0.21
N THR A 8 10.29 -4.02 -0.55
CA THR A 8 9.67 -2.96 0.24
C THR A 8 8.14 -3.07 0.22
N LEU A 9 7.55 -3.27 -0.97
CA LEU A 9 6.11 -3.43 -1.12
C LEU A 9 5.60 -4.76 -0.56
N LEU A 10 6.34 -5.85 -0.76
CA LEU A 10 6.05 -7.16 -0.16
C LEU A 10 6.10 -7.10 1.37
N ALA A 11 7.09 -6.42 1.94
CA ALA A 11 7.17 -6.22 3.39
C ALA A 11 5.95 -5.46 3.92
N LEU A 12 5.47 -4.44 3.19
CA LEU A 12 4.27 -3.70 3.54
C LEU A 12 3.02 -4.59 3.51
N LEU A 13 2.83 -5.35 2.43
CA LEU A 13 1.69 -6.28 2.31
C LEU A 13 1.69 -7.33 3.41
N LEU A 14 2.86 -7.88 3.75
CA LEU A 14 3.02 -8.81 4.87
C LEU A 14 2.73 -8.14 6.22
N ALA A 15 3.13 -6.88 6.40
CA ALA A 15 2.85 -6.15 7.63
C ALA A 15 1.35 -5.90 7.81
N LEU A 16 0.67 -5.48 6.75
CA LEU A 16 -0.78 -5.27 6.75
C LEU A 16 -1.57 -6.56 6.98
N LYS A 17 -1.14 -7.67 6.39
CA LYS A 17 -1.76 -8.99 6.61
C LYS A 17 -1.65 -9.45 8.07
N ASN A 18 -0.52 -9.14 8.73
CA ASN A 18 -0.26 -9.55 10.11
C ASN A 18 -0.71 -8.50 11.14
N LEU A 19 -1.36 -7.42 10.71
CA LEU A 19 -1.86 -6.38 11.60
C LEU A 19 -3.16 -6.87 12.23
N GLU A 20 -3.14 -7.11 13.54
CA GLU A 20 -4.31 -7.60 14.29
C GLU A 20 -5.38 -6.51 14.47
N ASN A 21 -4.95 -5.25 14.57
CA ASN A 21 -5.83 -4.10 14.65
C ASN A 21 -6.11 -3.54 13.25
N PRO A 22 -7.36 -3.18 12.93
CA PRO A 22 -7.65 -2.49 11.68
C PRO A 22 -6.92 -1.13 11.65
N LEU A 23 -6.55 -0.71 10.44
CA LEU A 23 -6.00 0.62 10.19
C LEU A 23 -6.99 1.70 10.61
N SER A 24 -6.48 2.85 11.06
CA SER A 24 -7.30 4.05 11.20
C SER A 24 -7.80 4.52 9.83
N GLU A 25 -8.89 5.31 9.82
CA GLU A 25 -9.42 5.90 8.59
C GLU A 25 -8.38 6.76 7.87
N GLU A 26 -7.57 7.51 8.62
CA GLU A 26 -6.50 8.37 8.10
C GLU A 26 -5.36 7.53 7.49
N GLU A 27 -5.00 6.41 8.12
CA GLU A 27 -3.97 5.51 7.62
C GLU A 27 -4.43 4.77 6.36
N HIS A 28 -5.70 4.35 6.35
CA HIS A 28 -6.33 3.71 5.21
C HIS A 28 -6.39 4.66 4.00
N GLU A 29 -6.80 5.92 4.21
CA GLU A 29 -6.82 6.94 3.16
C GLU A 29 -5.41 7.22 2.63
N ALA A 30 -4.42 7.39 3.52
CA ALA A 30 -3.04 7.66 3.13
C ALA A 30 -2.42 6.51 2.32
N LEU A 31 -2.67 5.25 2.70
CA LEU A 31 -2.22 4.07 1.95
C LEU A 31 -2.94 3.94 0.60
N THR A 32 -4.24 4.26 0.57
CA THR A 32 -5.03 4.27 -0.68
C THR A 32 -4.50 5.30 -1.66
N ASP A 33 -4.23 6.53 -1.22
CA ASP A 33 -3.68 7.58 -2.09
C ASP A 33 -2.27 7.25 -2.56
N LEU A 34 -1.43 6.68 -1.69
CA LEU A 34 -0.11 6.16 -2.08
C LEU A 34 -0.22 5.09 -3.17
N GLY A 35 -1.17 4.14 -3.04
CA GLY A 35 -1.44 3.13 -4.06
C GLY A 35 -1.86 3.73 -5.41
N LYS A 36 -2.73 4.76 -5.38
CA LYS A 36 -3.13 5.50 -6.60
C LYS A 36 -1.95 6.24 -7.24
N GLN A 37 -1.05 6.82 -6.44
CA GLN A 37 0.16 7.48 -6.96
C GLN A 37 1.14 6.48 -7.60
N LEU A 38 1.35 5.32 -6.97
CA LEU A 38 2.18 4.24 -7.52
C LEU A 38 1.63 3.69 -8.83
N LYS A 39 0.30 3.55 -8.94
CA LYS A 39 -0.38 3.13 -10.19
C LYS A 39 -0.22 4.16 -11.31
N ARG A 40 -0.30 5.46 -10.98
CA ARG A 40 -0.16 6.56 -11.96
C ARG A 40 1.27 6.74 -12.45
N ASN A 41 2.22 6.83 -11.53
CA ASN A 41 3.63 7.09 -11.82
C ASN A 41 4.53 6.06 -11.11
N PRO A 42 4.73 4.87 -11.68
CA PRO A 42 5.60 3.85 -11.09
C PRO A 42 7.09 4.28 -11.04
N ASN A 43 7.50 5.23 -11.88
CA ASN A 43 8.88 5.74 -11.91
C ASN A 43 9.22 6.67 -10.72
N ASP A 44 8.23 7.23 -10.02
CA ASP A 44 8.42 8.13 -8.87
C ASP A 44 8.61 7.37 -7.53
N TRP A 45 9.24 6.20 -7.58
CA TRP A 45 9.39 5.33 -6.42
C TRP A 45 10.04 6.02 -5.21
N ASN A 46 11.07 6.86 -5.42
CA ASN A 46 11.76 7.52 -4.31
C ASN A 46 10.85 8.49 -3.54
N LEU A 47 9.97 9.20 -4.23
CA LEU A 47 8.99 10.09 -3.60
C LEU A 47 7.92 9.28 -2.85
N ASN A 48 7.39 8.25 -3.49
CA ASN A 48 6.39 7.35 -2.89
C ASN A 48 6.95 6.61 -1.68
N LYS A 49 8.22 6.21 -1.71
CA LYS A 49 8.92 5.60 -0.56
C LYS A 49 8.96 6.54 0.64
N GLN A 50 9.22 7.83 0.45
CA GLN A 50 9.22 8.79 1.55
C GLN A 50 7.84 8.92 2.20
N LYS A 51 6.78 8.99 1.38
CA LYS A 51 5.39 9.01 1.86
C LYS A 51 5.05 7.74 2.64
N LEU A 52 5.45 6.57 2.12
CA LEU A 52 5.30 5.30 2.83
C LEU A 52 5.99 5.31 4.19
N MET A 53 7.24 5.80 4.26
CA MET A 53 7.96 5.88 5.54
C MET A 53 7.28 6.84 6.53
N ALA A 54 6.60 7.89 6.06
CA ALA A 54 5.82 8.78 6.93
C ALA A 54 4.59 8.06 7.51
N ILE A 55 3.85 7.32 6.70
CA ILE A 55 2.71 6.49 7.15
C ILE A 55 3.18 5.48 8.21
N LEU A 56 4.27 4.77 7.95
CA LEU A 56 4.83 3.82 8.91
C LEU A 56 5.28 4.51 10.21
N LYS A 57 5.79 5.74 10.17
CA LYS A 57 6.17 6.46 11.39
C LYS A 57 4.98 6.85 12.27
N ALA A 58 3.78 6.97 11.70
CA ALA A 58 2.57 7.28 12.45
C ALA A 58 2.02 6.06 13.22
N ASN A 59 2.46 4.84 12.87
CA ASN A 59 1.97 3.60 13.47
C ASN A 59 3.14 2.68 13.86
N ASP A 60 3.49 2.68 15.16
CA ASP A 60 4.62 1.88 15.66
C ASP A 60 4.43 0.38 15.46
N THR A 61 3.20 -0.14 15.60
CA THR A 61 2.91 -1.57 15.38
C THR A 61 3.14 -1.96 13.92
N LEU A 62 2.56 -1.20 12.99
CA LEU A 62 2.73 -1.43 11.55
C LEU A 62 4.20 -1.30 11.14
N LYS A 63 4.92 -0.32 11.70
CA LYS A 63 6.35 -0.14 11.49
C LYS A 63 7.16 -1.33 11.95
N GLN A 64 6.89 -1.87 13.14
CA GLN A 64 7.60 -3.05 13.66
C GLN A 64 7.35 -4.27 12.78
N LEU A 65 6.10 -4.52 12.39
CA LEU A 65 5.74 -5.61 11.47
C LEU A 65 6.42 -5.46 10.12
N TYR A 66 6.43 -4.25 9.56
CA TYR A 66 7.12 -3.92 8.32
C TYR A 66 8.63 -4.17 8.41
N GLN A 67 9.31 -3.69 9.45
CA GLN A 67 10.76 -3.89 9.60
C GLN A 67 11.10 -5.37 9.77
N LYS A 68 10.28 -6.12 10.53
CA LYS A 68 10.46 -7.55 10.71
C LYS A 68 10.28 -8.32 9.39
N ALA A 69 9.25 -7.98 8.61
CA ALA A 69 9.02 -8.58 7.30
C ALA A 69 10.15 -8.22 6.32
N LYS A 70 10.56 -6.96 6.29
CA LYS A 70 11.65 -6.48 5.44
C LYS A 70 12.98 -7.16 5.76
N ALA A 71 13.35 -7.26 7.05
CA ALA A 71 14.57 -7.95 7.46
C ALA A 71 14.58 -9.42 7.04
N LYS A 72 13.43 -10.12 7.13
CA LYS A 72 13.29 -11.49 6.64
C LYS A 72 13.46 -11.59 5.12
N LEU A 73 12.88 -10.65 4.37
CA LEU A 73 12.98 -10.63 2.90
C LEU A 73 14.38 -10.25 2.42
N ASP A 74 15.06 -9.32 3.11
CA ASP A 74 16.44 -8.94 2.79
C ASP A 74 17.45 -10.02 3.19
N ALA A 75 17.15 -10.83 4.21
CA ALA A 75 17.96 -11.98 4.61
C ALA A 75 17.79 -13.20 3.68
N LEU A 76 16.90 -13.13 2.68
CA LEU A 76 16.81 -14.15 1.65
C LEU A 76 18.02 -14.01 0.72
N ASP A 77 19.00 -14.91 0.90
CA ASP A 77 20.22 -15.01 0.08
C ASP A 77 19.91 -15.32 -1.40
N ARG A 78 18.72 -15.87 -1.67
CA ARG A 78 18.22 -16.15 -3.01
C ARG A 78 17.03 -15.24 -3.34
N PRO A 79 16.96 -14.71 -4.58
CA PRO A 79 15.80 -13.96 -5.03
C PRO A 79 14.54 -14.83 -4.88
N ILE A 80 13.44 -14.21 -4.43
CA ILE A 80 12.15 -14.88 -4.32
C ILE A 80 11.79 -15.40 -5.71
N PRO A 81 11.58 -16.73 -5.87
CA PRO A 81 11.13 -17.29 -7.13
C PRO A 81 9.88 -16.54 -7.62
N PRO A 82 9.80 -16.19 -8.92
CA PRO A 82 8.65 -15.46 -9.45
C PRO A 82 7.33 -16.22 -9.27
N ASP A 83 7.37 -17.56 -9.24
CA ASP A 83 6.22 -18.42 -8.89
C ASP A 83 5.67 -18.22 -7.46
N LEU A 84 6.46 -17.68 -6.55
CA LEU A 84 6.04 -17.37 -5.19
C LEU A 84 5.61 -15.90 -5.02
N LEU A 85 5.78 -15.09 -6.07
CA LEU A 85 5.19 -13.76 -6.12
C LEU A 85 3.73 -13.88 -6.53
N PRO A 86 2.84 -13.00 -6.01
CA PRO A 86 1.47 -12.97 -6.46
C PRO A 86 1.43 -12.80 -7.98
N ILE A 87 0.83 -13.76 -8.67
CA ILE A 87 0.71 -13.74 -10.13
C ILE A 87 -0.46 -12.84 -10.54
N ASP A 88 -0.55 -12.49 -11.82
CA ASP A 88 -1.62 -11.64 -12.34
C ASP A 88 -3.03 -12.13 -11.99
N ALA A 89 -3.20 -13.45 -11.78
CA ALA A 89 -4.46 -14.04 -11.30
C ALA A 89 -4.80 -13.62 -9.86
N ASP A 90 -3.84 -13.70 -8.92
CA ASP A 90 -4.02 -13.26 -7.52
C ASP A 90 -4.27 -11.74 -7.45
N LEU A 91 -3.60 -10.98 -8.32
CA LEU A 91 -3.80 -9.53 -8.42
C LEU A 91 -5.18 -9.16 -8.99
N LYS A 92 -5.80 -10.05 -9.76
CA LYS A 92 -7.14 -9.84 -10.31
C LYS A 92 -8.21 -10.04 -9.23
N GLU A 93 -8.06 -11.04 -8.36
CA GLU A 93 -8.95 -11.20 -7.20
C GLU A 93 -8.83 -10.01 -6.24
N LEU A 94 -7.62 -9.46 -6.04
CA LEU A 94 -7.44 -8.28 -5.20
C LEU A 94 -8.21 -7.05 -5.69
N LYS A 95 -8.35 -6.88 -7.02
CA LYS A 95 -9.11 -5.78 -7.62
C LYS A 95 -10.62 -5.88 -7.38
N ASP A 96 -11.13 -7.08 -7.13
CA ASP A 96 -12.55 -7.32 -6.87
C ASP A 96 -12.92 -6.99 -5.41
N VAL A 97 -11.95 -7.13 -4.49
CA VAL A 97 -12.11 -6.83 -3.06
C VAL A 97 -11.84 -5.35 -2.73
N LEU A 98 -11.10 -4.64 -3.59
CA LEU A 98 -10.86 -3.22 -3.43
C LEU A 98 -12.14 -2.42 -3.78
N PRO A 99 -12.51 -1.39 -3.00
CA PRO A 99 -13.67 -0.58 -3.30
C PRO A 99 -13.54 0.02 -4.72
N PRO A 100 -14.62 0.02 -5.51
CA PRO A 100 -14.58 0.54 -6.87
C PRO A 100 -14.14 2.02 -6.85
N GLU A 101 -13.27 2.42 -7.79
CA GLU A 101 -12.68 3.77 -7.89
C GLU A 101 -13.71 4.92 -8.04
N SER A 102 -15.01 4.63 -8.03
CA SER A 102 -16.12 5.51 -8.38
C SER A 102 -16.77 6.28 -7.21
N GLU A 103 -16.47 5.99 -5.95
CA GLU A 103 -17.18 6.65 -4.81
C GLU A 103 -16.43 7.83 -4.16
N ALA A 104 -15.23 8.18 -4.62
CA ALA A 104 -14.51 9.35 -4.11
C ALA A 104 -14.99 10.70 -4.70
N ASN A 105 -15.98 10.70 -5.61
CA ASN A 105 -16.34 11.88 -6.41
C ASN A 105 -17.83 12.26 -6.33
N LYS A 106 -18.42 12.28 -5.12
CA LYS A 106 -19.76 12.86 -4.87
C LYS A 106 -19.88 13.61 -3.54
N ARG A 107 -18.88 14.42 -3.17
CA ARG A 107 -19.03 15.39 -2.07
C ARG A 107 -18.65 16.80 -2.50
N ALA A 108 -19.39 17.38 -3.45
CA ALA A 108 -19.47 18.83 -3.64
C ALA A 108 -20.66 19.21 -4.56
N HIS A 109 -21.88 19.17 -4.05
CA HIS A 109 -22.94 20.06 -4.55
C HIS A 109 -23.96 20.31 -3.45
N ILE A 110 -23.80 21.43 -2.74
CA ILE A 110 -24.85 22.00 -1.89
C ILE A 110 -25.42 23.18 -2.70
N PRO A 111 -26.56 23.04 -3.39
CA PRO A 111 -27.21 24.19 -4.00
C PRO A 111 -27.87 25.02 -2.89
N GLY A 112 -27.25 26.16 -2.57
CA GLY A 112 -27.90 27.20 -1.77
C GLY A 112 -29.04 27.83 -2.56
N LYS A 113 -30.23 27.87 -1.97
CA LYS A 113 -31.39 28.61 -2.48
C LYS A 113 -31.12 30.13 -2.45
N PRO A 114 -31.45 30.89 -3.50
CA PRO A 114 -31.64 32.33 -3.36
C PRO A 114 -33.02 32.65 -2.76
N ASP A 115 -33.06 33.67 -1.91
CA ASP A 115 -34.27 34.34 -1.39
C ASP A 115 -34.89 35.24 -2.47
#